data_AF-A0A8T4SPH3-F1
#
_entry.id   AF-A0A8T4SPH3-F1
#
_cell.length_a   1.000
_cell.length_b   1.000
_cell.length_c   1.000
_cell.angle_alpha   90.00
_cell.angle_beta   90.00
_cell.angle_gamma   90.00
#
_symmetry.space_group_name_H-M   'P 1'
#
loop_
_entity.id
_entity.type
_entity.pdbx_description
1 polymer ?
#
loop_
_entity_poly.entity_id
_entity_poly.type
_entity_poly.pdbx_seq_one_letter_code
_entity_poly.pdbx_strand_id
1 'polypeptide(L)'
;YGFFSIYRTLKVGSGNAAHINEFFCVPKARFLGVTPQDIIDYKLPTHPLKDVDYKKIKDVIKNDPFCQHSKEWQKALDQMAKMKVRAEQQALAAWGLNFVIDKYLPEKVKTEKTWLP
;
A
#
# COMPACT_ATOMS: atom_id res chain seq x y z
N TYR A 1 -3.55 -1.86 -7.12
CA TYR A 1 -3.97 -3.25 -6.84
C TYR A 1 -3.52 -3.73 -5.46
N GLY A 2 -2.21 -3.76 -5.15
CA GLY A 2 -1.69 -4.32 -3.89
C GLY A 2 -2.35 -3.82 -2.60
N PHE A 3 -2.64 -2.51 -2.49
CA PHE A 3 -3.21 -1.91 -1.28
C PHE A 3 -4.60 -2.47 -0.93
N PHE A 4 -5.57 -2.33 -1.86
CA PHE A 4 -6.99 -2.59 -1.55
C PHE A 4 -7.53 -3.92 -2.08
N SER A 5 -6.73 -4.68 -2.85
CA SER A 5 -7.10 -6.05 -3.25
C SER A 5 -6.37 -7.13 -2.47
N ILE A 6 -5.12 -6.89 -2.06
CA ILE A 6 -4.32 -7.88 -1.31
C ILE A 6 -4.31 -7.51 0.18
N TYR A 7 -3.69 -6.38 0.53
CA TYR A 7 -3.49 -6.00 1.93
C TYR A 7 -4.82 -5.80 2.69
N ARG A 8 -5.75 -5.02 2.11
CA ARG A 8 -7.07 -4.79 2.70
C ARG A 8 -7.84 -6.09 2.94
N THR A 9 -7.76 -7.05 2.02
CA THR A 9 -8.41 -8.36 2.17
C THR A 9 -7.80 -9.17 3.31
N LEU A 10 -6.47 -9.14 3.46
CA LEU A 10 -5.81 -9.78 4.62
C LEU A 10 -6.21 -9.11 5.94
N LYS A 11 -6.31 -7.78 5.96
CA LYS A 11 -6.53 -7.01 7.19
C LYS A 11 -7.97 -7.07 7.68
N VAL A 12 -8.93 -6.86 6.78
CA VAL A 12 -10.36 -6.68 7.12
C VAL A 12 -11.29 -7.60 6.31
N GLY A 13 -10.72 -8.50 5.51
CA GLY A 13 -11.47 -9.54 4.82
C GLY A 13 -12.14 -9.04 3.55
N SER A 14 -12.86 -9.96 2.91
CA SER A 14 -13.70 -9.65 1.76
C SER A 14 -15.06 -9.15 2.26
N GLY A 15 -15.62 -8.15 1.58
CA GLY A 15 -17.00 -7.72 1.84
C GLY A 15 -18.01 -8.85 1.60
N ASN A 16 -17.75 -9.71 0.61
CA ASN A 16 -18.65 -10.81 0.25
C ASN A 16 -18.63 -11.96 1.25
N ALA A 17 -17.59 -12.07 2.07
CA ALA A 17 -17.37 -13.16 3.03
C ALA A 17 -17.38 -12.66 4.48
N ALA A 18 -18.13 -11.59 4.76
CA ALA A 18 -18.14 -10.92 6.06
C ALA A 18 -18.38 -11.86 7.27
N HIS A 19 -19.16 -12.92 7.07
CA HIS A 19 -19.52 -13.90 8.10
C HIS A 19 -18.36 -14.80 8.58
N ILE A 20 -17.25 -14.91 7.83
CA ILE A 20 -16.06 -15.68 8.24
C ILE A 20 -14.84 -14.80 8.51
N ASN A 21 -14.97 -13.48 8.37
CA ASN A 21 -13.83 -12.57 8.47
C ASN A 21 -13.15 -12.64 9.84
N GLU A 22 -13.87 -12.96 10.92
CA GLU A 22 -13.29 -13.09 12.26
C GLU A 22 -12.17 -14.15 12.36
N PHE A 23 -12.22 -15.19 11.52
CA PHE A 23 -11.27 -16.31 11.56
C PHE A 23 -10.07 -16.11 10.65
N PHE A 24 -10.22 -15.35 9.56
CA PHE A 24 -9.21 -15.25 8.49
C PHE A 24 -8.57 -13.86 8.36
N CYS A 25 -9.12 -12.85 9.01
CA CYS A 25 -8.53 -11.51 9.00
C CYS A 25 -7.41 -11.39 10.02
N VAL A 26 -6.47 -10.49 9.71
CA VAL A 26 -5.41 -10.08 10.63
C VAL A 26 -5.55 -8.57 10.91
N PRO A 27 -6.43 -8.14 11.83
CA PRO A 27 -6.74 -6.72 12.04
C PRO A 27 -5.53 -5.88 12.49
N LYS A 28 -4.54 -6.52 13.12
CA LYS A 28 -3.28 -5.90 13.57
C LYS A 28 -2.20 -5.84 12.49
N ALA A 29 -2.43 -6.44 11.32
CA ALA A 29 -1.47 -6.36 10.21
C ALA A 29 -1.27 -4.90 9.81
N ARG A 30 -0.03 -4.52 9.50
CA ARG A 30 0.34 -3.20 8.99
C ARG A 30 1.04 -3.36 7.66
N PHE A 31 0.85 -2.41 6.76
CA PHE A 31 1.45 -2.42 5.43
C PHE A 31 2.82 -1.75 5.46
N LEU A 32 3.87 -2.58 5.40
CA LEU A 32 5.26 -2.12 5.39
C LEU A 32 5.59 -1.31 4.14
N GLY A 33 5.21 -1.81 2.97
CA GLY A 33 5.44 -1.15 1.68
C GLY A 33 5.33 -2.09 0.48
N VAL A 34 5.56 -1.63 -0.74
CA VAL A 34 6.04 -0.29 -1.13
C VAL A 34 4.93 0.76 -0.99
N THR A 35 5.15 1.77 -0.15
CA THR A 35 4.21 2.89 0.04
C THR A 35 4.41 3.98 -1.03
N PRO A 36 3.44 4.90 -1.23
CA PRO A 36 3.65 6.05 -2.12
C PRO A 36 4.82 6.95 -1.70
N GLN A 37 5.07 7.08 -0.40
CA GLN A 37 6.22 7.83 0.12
C GLN A 37 7.54 7.11 -0.18
N ASP A 38 7.57 5.77 -0.11
CA ASP A 38 8.77 4.98 -0.43
C ASP A 38 9.23 5.22 -1.87
N ILE A 39 8.31 5.49 -2.80
CA ILE A 39 8.67 5.82 -4.20
C ILE A 39 9.56 7.07 -4.26
N ILE A 40 9.27 8.08 -3.43
CA ILE A 40 10.03 9.32 -3.35
C ILE A 40 11.34 9.08 -2.61
N ASP A 41 11.27 8.47 -1.43
CA ASP A 41 12.42 8.32 -0.52
C ASP A 41 13.51 7.46 -1.15
N TYR A 42 13.11 6.38 -1.83
CA TYR A 42 14.03 5.44 -2.48
C TYR A 42 14.19 5.69 -3.98
N LYS A 43 13.61 6.78 -4.51
CA LYS A 43 13.68 7.19 -5.94
C LYS A 43 13.41 6.02 -6.89
N LEU A 44 12.37 5.25 -6.60
CA LEU A 44 12.12 3.99 -7.30
C LEU A 44 11.76 4.24 -8.77
N PRO A 45 12.16 3.35 -9.70
CA PRO A 45 11.62 3.34 -11.04
C PRO A 45 10.09 3.23 -11.01
N THR A 46 9.43 4.07 -11.79
CA THR A 46 7.97 4.18 -11.77
C THR A 46 7.33 3.98 -13.13
N HIS A 47 6.06 3.58 -13.10
CA HIS A 47 5.17 3.60 -14.24
C HIS A 47 4.02 4.58 -13.99
N PRO A 48 3.43 5.20 -15.03
CA PRO A 48 2.25 6.02 -14.86
C PRO A 48 1.07 5.20 -14.32
N LEU A 49 0.21 5.85 -13.53
CA LEU A 49 -1.09 5.29 -13.16
C LEU A 49 -1.98 5.16 -14.38
N LYS A 50 -2.74 4.07 -14.45
CA LYS A 50 -3.77 3.87 -15.47
C LYS A 50 -5.09 4.48 -15.00
N ASP A 51 -6.02 4.74 -15.92
CA ASP A 51 -7.35 5.26 -15.60
C ASP A 51 -8.12 4.38 -14.59
N VAL A 52 -7.92 3.07 -14.69
CA VAL A 52 -8.49 2.10 -13.75
C VAL A 52 -7.96 2.28 -12.33
N ASP A 53 -6.70 2.71 -12.18
CA ASP A 53 -6.11 2.99 -10.86
C ASP A 53 -6.73 4.24 -10.25
N TYR A 54 -6.90 5.31 -11.04
CA TYR A 54 -7.56 6.54 -10.56
C TYR A 54 -9.02 6.29 -10.16
N LYS A 55 -9.77 5.53 -10.96
CA LYS A 55 -11.14 5.14 -10.63
C LYS A 55 -11.17 4.37 -9.31
N LYS A 56 -10.26 3.41 -9.13
CA LYS A 56 -10.17 2.62 -7.91
C LYS A 56 -9.77 3.45 -6.68
N ILE A 57 -8.81 4.37 -6.82
CA ILE A 57 -8.43 5.27 -5.72
C ILE A 57 -9.63 6.09 -5.26
N LYS A 58 -10.36 6.72 -6.21
CA LYS A 58 -11.54 7.52 -5.90
C LYS A 58 -12.65 6.70 -5.25
N ASP A 59 -12.91 5.51 -5.78
CA ASP A 59 -13.93 4.59 -5.25
C ASP A 59 -13.60 4.16 -3.82
N VAL A 60 -12.36 3.73 -3.58
CA VAL A 60 -11.91 3.29 -2.25
C VAL A 60 -11.99 4.42 -1.22
N ILE A 61 -11.50 5.62 -1.54
CA ILE A 61 -11.56 6.77 -0.62
C ILE A 61 -13.01 7.10 -0.26
N LYS A 62 -13.92 7.01 -1.25
CA LYS A 62 -15.31 7.39 -1.07
C LYS A 62 -16.15 6.32 -0.38
N ASN A 63 -15.95 5.05 -0.72
CA ASN A 63 -16.91 3.98 -0.43
C ASN A 63 -16.37 2.89 0.51
N ASP A 64 -15.05 2.75 0.69
CA ASP A 64 -14.49 1.67 1.51
C ASP A 64 -14.45 2.08 2.99
N PRO A 65 -15.19 1.40 3.90
CA PRO A 65 -15.19 1.74 5.31
C PRO A 65 -13.80 1.71 5.94
N PHE A 66 -12.93 0.77 5.54
CA PHE A 66 -11.57 0.70 6.07
C PHE A 66 -10.77 1.96 5.70
N CYS A 67 -10.89 2.43 4.46
CA CYS A 67 -10.22 3.65 4.03
C CYS A 67 -10.80 4.90 4.71
N GLN A 68 -12.13 4.98 4.85
CA GLN A 68 -12.80 6.11 5.49
C GLN A 68 -12.36 6.30 6.95
N HIS A 69 -12.10 5.21 7.67
CA HIS A 69 -11.65 5.25 9.07
C HIS A 69 -10.13 5.43 9.22
N SER A 70 -9.33 5.28 8.15
CA SER A 70 -7.88 5.46 8.19
C SER A 70 -7.42 6.72 7.45
N LYS A 71 -7.03 7.74 8.22
CA LYS A 71 -6.51 9.00 7.69
C LYS A 71 -5.15 8.80 7.01
N GLU A 72 -4.31 7.89 7.48
CA GLU A 72 -3.02 7.61 6.84
C GLU A 72 -3.20 7.00 5.44
N TRP A 73 -4.16 6.08 5.27
CA TRP A 73 -4.46 5.51 3.96
C TRP A 73 -5.03 6.53 2.98
N GLN A 74 -5.93 7.41 3.44
CA GLN A 74 -6.44 8.50 2.60
C GLN A 74 -5.30 9.40 2.10
N LYS A 75 -4.41 9.82 3.00
CA LYS A 75 -3.24 10.63 2.65
C LYS A 75 -2.32 9.93 1.65
N ALA A 76 -2.05 8.64 1.85
CA ALA A 76 -1.21 7.86 0.96
C ALA A 76 -1.83 7.74 -0.45
N LEU A 77 -3.14 7.46 -0.53
CA LEU A 77 -3.85 7.36 -1.81
C LEU A 77 -3.92 8.72 -2.53
N ASP A 78 -4.16 9.80 -1.80
CA ASP A 78 -4.14 11.16 -2.35
C ASP A 78 -2.75 11.54 -2.86
N GLN A 79 -1.70 11.20 -2.13
CA GLN A 79 -0.31 11.38 -2.56
C GLN A 79 -0.05 10.60 -3.85
N MET A 80 -0.44 9.33 -3.92
CA MET A 80 -0.29 8.50 -5.12
C MET A 80 -1.02 9.11 -6.32
N ALA A 81 -2.26 9.58 -6.13
CA ALA A 81 -3.04 10.22 -7.17
C ALA A 81 -2.41 11.54 -7.66
N LYS A 82 -1.83 12.34 -6.76
CA LYS A 82 -1.11 13.58 -7.10
C LYS A 82 0.19 13.31 -7.85
N MET A 83 0.93 12.27 -7.44
CA MET A 83 2.18 11.86 -8.09
C MET A 83 1.94 11.25 -9.47
N LYS A 84 0.74 10.71 -9.72
CA LYS A 84 0.33 10.10 -11.00
C LYS A 84 1.15 8.88 -11.43
N VAL A 85 1.90 8.30 -10.49
CA VAL A 85 2.78 7.16 -10.74
C VAL A 85 2.57 6.04 -9.73
N ARG A 86 2.99 4.84 -10.12
CA ARG A 86 3.04 3.62 -9.31
C ARG A 86 4.40 2.95 -9.47
N ALA A 87 4.83 2.25 -8.43
CA ALA A 87 6.01 1.38 -8.48
C ALA A 87 5.59 -0.07 -8.19
N GLU A 88 6.28 -1.00 -8.83
CA GLU A 88 6.17 -2.42 -8.51
C GLU A 88 7.20 -2.78 -7.42
N GLN A 89 6.99 -3.85 -6.66
CA GLN A 89 7.94 -4.25 -5.61
C GLN A 89 9.32 -4.59 -6.20
N GLN A 90 9.35 -5.12 -7.42
CA GLN A 90 10.57 -5.41 -8.17
C GLN A 90 11.37 -4.15 -8.52
N ALA A 91 10.79 -2.94 -8.45
CA ALA A 91 11.49 -1.70 -8.71
C ALA A 91 12.65 -1.45 -7.73
N LEU A 92 12.61 -2.07 -6.54
CA LEU A 92 13.71 -2.04 -5.57
C LEU A 92 14.98 -2.74 -6.09
N ALA A 93 14.85 -3.71 -6.99
CA ALA A 93 15.99 -4.42 -7.58
C ALA A 93 16.79 -3.55 -8.56
N ALA A 94 16.28 -2.38 -8.97
CA ALA A 94 17.00 -1.45 -9.83
C ALA A 94 18.29 -0.91 -9.16
N TRP A 95 18.33 -0.92 -7.83
CA TRP A 95 19.50 -0.54 -7.04
C TRP A 95 20.43 -1.71 -6.70
N GLY A 96 20.16 -2.90 -7.25
CA GLY A 96 20.88 -4.14 -7.01
C GLY A 96 20.02 -5.21 -6.33
N LEU A 97 20.32 -6.48 -6.60
CA LEU A 97 19.53 -7.63 -6.09
C LEU A 97 19.45 -7.67 -4.56
N ASN A 98 20.53 -7.26 -3.88
CA ASN A 98 20.58 -7.28 -2.42
C ASN A 98 20.02 -6.01 -1.76
N PHE A 99 19.63 -4.99 -2.53
CA PHE A 99 19.15 -3.71 -1.98
C PHE A 99 17.98 -3.88 -1.01
N VAL A 100 17.07 -4.81 -1.31
CA VAL A 100 15.92 -5.12 -0.46
C VAL A 100 16.36 -5.62 0.91
N ILE A 101 17.37 -6.50 0.93
CA ILE A 101 17.86 -7.18 2.13
C ILE A 101 18.76 -6.27 2.94
N ASP A 102 19.68 -5.58 2.27
CA ASP A 102 20.74 -4.82 2.94
C ASP A 102 20.27 -3.44 3.39
N LYS A 103 19.28 -2.86 2.72
CA LYS A 103 18.86 -1.47 2.93
C LYS A 103 17.37 -1.29 3.20
N TYR A 104 16.51 -1.63 2.23
CA TYR A 104 15.10 -1.29 2.30
C TYR A 104 14.39 -1.93 3.51
N LEU A 105 14.45 -3.25 3.67
CA LEU A 105 13.78 -3.92 4.78
C LEU A 105 14.35 -3.51 6.15
N PRO A 106 15.68 -3.48 6.39
CA PRO A 106 16.23 -3.02 7.65
C PRO A 106 15.81 -1.60 8.03
N GLU A 107 15.81 -0.66 7.08
CA GLU A 107 15.40 0.73 7.34
C GLU A 107 13.90 0.83 7.66
N LYS A 108 13.06 0.09 6.92
CA LYS A 108 11.61 0.07 7.14
C LYS A 108 11.25 -0.54 8.48
N VAL A 109 11.92 -1.63 8.90
CA VAL A 109 11.67 -2.29 10.20
C VAL A 109 12.11 -1.42 11.37
N LYS A 110 13.23 -0.70 11.26
CA LYS A 110 13.65 0.27 12.28
C LYS A 110 12.68 1.45 12.43
N THR A 111 11.91 1.75 11.37
CA THR A 111 11.05 2.93 11.30
C THR A 111 9.58 2.54 11.09
N GLU A 112 9.03 1.75 12.01
CA GLU A 112 7.64 1.25 11.95
C GLU A 112 6.58 2.36 11.81
N LYS A 113 6.90 3.60 12.19
CA LYS A 113 6.02 4.77 11.99
C LYS A 113 5.74 5.06 10.51
N THR A 114 6.57 4.57 9.59
CA THR A 114 6.38 4.70 8.14
C THR A 114 5.43 3.66 7.55
N TRP A 115 4.99 2.69 8.34
CA TRP A 115 4.07 1.66 7.87
C TRP A 115 2.64 2.17 7.92
N LEU A 116 1.87 1.86 6.88
CA LEU A 116 0.45 2.20 6.87
C LEU A 116 -0.32 1.22 7.76
N PRO A 117 -1.34 1.70 8.48
CA PRO A 117 -2.03 0.92 9.48
C PRO A 117 -2.84 -0.20 8.88
#